data_AF-A0A1Q7R9K3-F1
#
_entry.id   AF-A0A1Q7R9K3-F1
#
_cell.length_a   1.000
_cell.length_b   1.000
_cell.length_c   1.000
_cell.angle_alpha   90.00
_cell.angle_beta   90.00
_cell.angle_gamma   90.00
#
_symmetry.space_group_name_H-M   'P 1'
#
loop_
_entity.id
_entity.type
_entity.pdbx_description
1 polymer ?
#
loop_
_entity_poly.entity_id
_entity_poly.type
_entity_poly.pdbx_seq_one_letter_code
_entity_poly.pdbx_strand_id
1 'polypeptide(L)'
;LVGAEFQATKLASTGGFLREGNATILIGTEESKVETVLAIIQRCCHVREQLVNPLPPVVEPVDSYISAPVKVLVGGAVVFVIDVERMVKI
;
A
#
# COMPACT_ATOMS: atom_id res chain seq x y z
N LEU A 1 -11.25 -2.26 -10.15
CA LEU A 1 -11.61 -0.82 -10.22
C LEU A 1 -12.07 -0.44 -11.62
N VAL A 2 -11.18 -0.34 -12.63
CA VAL A 2 -11.58 0.04 -14.01
C VAL A 2 -12.63 -0.90 -14.60
N GLY A 3 -12.47 -2.23 -14.46
CA GLY A 3 -13.48 -3.20 -14.92
C GLY A 3 -14.81 -3.17 -14.15
N ALA A 4 -14.89 -2.42 -13.06
CA ALA A 4 -16.11 -2.14 -12.31
C ALA A 4 -16.52 -0.65 -12.44
N GLU A 5 -16.04 0.02 -13.50
CA GLU A 5 -16.38 1.41 -13.86
C GLU A 5 -16.01 2.49 -12.84
N PHE A 6 -15.07 2.19 -11.94
CA PHE A 6 -14.50 3.20 -11.04
C PHE A 6 -13.34 3.94 -11.70
N GLN A 7 -13.38 5.27 -11.64
CA GLN A 7 -12.24 6.12 -12.00
C GLN A 7 -11.22 6.12 -10.84
N ALA A 8 -9.95 5.93 -11.18
CA ALA A 8 -8.88 5.88 -10.21
C ALA A 8 -7.59 6.49 -10.77
N THR A 9 -6.87 7.23 -9.94
CA THR A 9 -5.54 7.78 -10.26
C THR A 9 -4.49 7.04 -9.45
N LYS A 10 -3.50 6.46 -10.12
CA LYS A 10 -2.37 5.78 -9.46
C LYS A 10 -1.18 6.73 -9.30
N LEU A 11 -0.64 6.79 -8.09
CA LEU A 11 0.59 7.47 -7.74
C LEU A 11 1.64 6.42 -7.35
N ALA A 12 2.88 6.60 -7.83
CA ALA A 12 4.01 5.85 -7.31
C ALA A 12 4.37 6.43 -5.93
N SER A 13 4.48 5.59 -4.92
CA SER A 13 4.81 5.99 -3.56
C SER A 13 5.82 5.02 -2.95
N THR A 14 6.35 5.34 -1.77
CA THR A 14 7.28 4.46 -1.05
C THR A 14 6.86 4.35 0.41
N GLY A 15 6.83 3.13 0.95
CA GLY A 15 6.50 2.91 2.36
C GLY A 15 7.65 3.32 3.28
N GLY A 16 7.36 4.08 4.34
CA GLY A 16 8.40 4.60 5.24
C GLY A 16 9.17 3.52 6.03
N PHE A 17 8.53 2.38 6.31
CA PHE A 17 9.12 1.31 7.12
C PHE A 17 10.10 0.44 6.33
N LEU A 18 9.68 -0.07 5.16
CA LEU A 18 10.50 -0.99 4.36
C LEU A 18 11.25 -0.30 3.22
N ARG A 19 10.99 1.00 3.00
CA ARG A 19 11.48 1.76 1.85
C ARG A 19 11.21 1.07 0.49
N GLU A 20 10.21 0.19 0.46
CA GLU A 20 9.77 -0.49 -0.74
C GLU A 20 8.75 0.35 -1.50
N GLY A 21 8.83 0.26 -2.83
CA GLY A 21 7.88 0.89 -3.72
C GLY A 21 6.47 0.32 -3.49
N ASN A 22 5.52 1.22 -3.28
CA ASN A 22 4.10 0.90 -3.17
C ASN A 22 3.30 1.76 -4.16
N ALA A 23 2.00 1.49 -4.26
CA ALA A 23 1.09 2.26 -5.08
C ALA A 23 0.04 2.91 -4.19
N THR A 24 -0.11 4.23 -4.33
CA THR A 24 -1.23 4.96 -3.73
C THR A 24 -2.28 5.16 -4.82
N ILE A 25 -3.52 4.79 -4.53
CA ILE A 25 -4.64 4.92 -5.47
C ILE A 25 -5.62 5.94 -4.92
N LEU A 26 -5.89 7.00 -5.69
CA LEU A 26 -6.94 7.97 -5.39
C LEU A 26 -8.20 7.61 -6.18
N ILE A 27 -9.33 7.53 -5.48
CA ILE A 27 -10.62 7.11 -6.06
C ILE A 27 -11.66 8.13 -5.63
N GLY A 28 -12.23 8.86 -6.59
CA GLY A 28 -13.39 9.72 -6.37
C GLY A 28 -14.65 8.98 -6.75
N THR A 29 -15.60 8.84 -5.82
CA THR A 29 -16.87 8.15 -6.08
C THR A 29 -18.00 8.71 -5.21
N GLU A 30 -19.23 8.34 -5.54
CA GLU A 30 -20.42 8.66 -4.74
C GLU A 30 -20.43 7.85 -3.44
N GLU A 31 -20.97 8.42 -2.37
CA GLU A 31 -21.06 7.78 -1.05
C GLU A 31 -21.69 6.38 -1.12
N SER A 32 -22.76 6.24 -1.92
CA SER A 32 -23.47 4.97 -2.14
C SER A 32 -22.60 3.85 -2.72
N LYS A 33 -21.45 4.19 -3.33
CA LYS A 33 -20.55 3.23 -3.98
C LYS A 33 -19.28 2.96 -3.16
N VAL A 34 -19.06 3.65 -2.05
CA VAL A 34 -17.86 3.50 -1.21
C VAL A 34 -17.68 2.04 -0.77
N GLU A 35 -18.74 1.41 -0.26
CA GLU A 35 -18.69 0.00 0.17
C GLU A 35 -18.32 -0.96 -0.96
N THR A 36 -18.75 -0.66 -2.19
CA THR A 36 -18.38 -1.46 -3.37
C THR A 36 -16.88 -1.34 -3.66
N VAL A 37 -16.32 -0.13 -3.54
CA VAL A 37 -14.87 0.09 -3.68
C VAL A 37 -14.10 -0.66 -2.60
N LEU A 38 -14.53 -0.56 -1.35
CA LEU A 38 -13.90 -1.27 -0.22
C LEU A 38 -13.91 -2.78 -0.42
N ALA A 39 -15.04 -3.35 -0.87
CA ALA A 39 -15.14 -4.78 -1.16
C ALA A 39 -14.18 -5.22 -2.29
N ILE A 40 -14.02 -4.39 -3.34
CA ILE A 40 -13.05 -4.67 -4.41
C ILE A 40 -11.62 -4.62 -3.86
N ILE A 41 -11.28 -3.61 -3.06
CA ILE A 41 -9.95 -3.49 -2.45
C ILE A 41 -9.66 -4.70 -1.56
N GLN A 42 -10.58 -5.09 -0.69
CA GLN A 42 -10.43 -6.23 0.22
C GLN A 42 -10.21 -7.56 -0.52
N ARG A 43 -10.88 -7.74 -1.66
CA ARG A 43 -10.71 -8.91 -2.53
C ARG A 43 -9.39 -8.93 -3.31
N CYS A 44 -8.76 -7.78 -3.52
CA CYS A 44 -7.56 -7.66 -4.36
C CYS A 44 -6.28 -7.50 -3.54
N CYS A 45 -6.37 -6.93 -2.34
CA CYS A 45 -5.23 -6.57 -1.52
C CYS A 45 -5.15 -7.49 -0.31
N HIS A 46 -4.21 -8.44 -0.33
CA HIS A 46 -3.98 -9.38 0.75
C HIS A 46 -2.65 -9.12 1.45
N VAL A 47 -2.64 -9.36 2.77
CA VAL A 47 -1.42 -9.36 3.57
C VAL A 47 -0.64 -10.64 3.26
N ARG A 48 0.67 -10.52 3.09
CA ARG A 48 1.60 -11.63 2.88
C ARG A 48 2.78 -11.50 3.85
N GLU A 49 3.33 -12.62 4.27
CA GLU A 49 4.59 -12.63 5.02
C GLU A 49 5.76 -12.41 4.05
N GLN A 50 6.67 -11.51 4.39
CA GLN A 50 7.93 -11.33 3.69
C GLN A 50 9.08 -11.39 4.67
N LEU A 51 10.17 -12.05 4.26
CA LEU A 51 11.43 -12.06 4.99
C LEU A 51 12.24 -10.85 4.54
N VAL A 52 12.56 -9.96 5.48
CA VAL A 52 13.50 -8.86 5.25
C VAL A 52 14.76 -9.06 6.05
N ASN A 53 15.90 -8.85 5.38
CA ASN A 53 17.19 -8.77 6.04
C ASN A 53 17.41 -7.31 6.44
N PRO A 54 17.38 -6.97 7.74
CA PRO A 54 17.74 -5.61 8.16
C PRO A 54 19.21 -5.39 7.80
N LEU A 55 19.46 -4.40 6.93
CA LEU A 55 20.83 -3.99 6.60
C LEU A 55 21.45 -3.38 7.88
N PRO A 56 22.58 -3.91 8.39
CA PRO A 56 23.26 -3.27 9.49
C PRO A 56 23.76 -1.89 9.05
N PRO A 57 23.69 -0.86 9.91
CA PRO A 57 24.33 0.41 9.64
C PRO A 57 25.84 0.18 9.48
N VAL A 58 26.39 0.62 8.36
CA VAL A 58 27.77 0.35 7.95
C VAL A 58 28.75 0.89 8.99
N VAL A 59 29.41 -0.02 9.73
CA VAL A 59 30.68 0.19 10.43
C VAL A 59 31.47 -1.13 10.33
N GLU A 60 32.71 -1.07 9.85
CA GLU A 60 33.65 -2.18 9.56
C GLU A 60 34.05 -3.03 10.80
N PRO A 61 34.87 -4.11 10.66
CA PRO A 61 34.95 -5.13 9.62
C PRO A 61 34.49 -6.52 10.13
N VAL A 62 34.02 -7.34 9.18
CA VAL A 62 34.00 -8.82 9.14
C VAL A 62 34.22 -9.56 10.47
N ASP A 63 33.19 -9.62 11.30
CA ASP A 63 32.76 -10.89 11.88
C ASP A 63 31.27 -11.00 11.66
N SER A 64 30.91 -11.98 10.84
CA SER A 64 29.63 -12.13 10.15
C SER A 64 28.44 -12.27 11.11
N TYR A 65 27.87 -11.13 11.53
CA TYR A 65 26.50 -11.09 12.01
C TYR A 65 25.58 -11.27 10.81
N ILE A 66 25.26 -12.52 10.49
CA ILE A 66 24.11 -12.84 9.64
C ILE A 66 22.88 -12.48 10.48
N SER A 67 22.37 -11.26 10.33
CA SER A 67 21.06 -10.90 10.89
C SER A 67 20.04 -11.89 10.34
N ALA A 68 19.44 -12.69 11.22
CA ALA A 68 18.42 -13.65 10.81
C ALA A 68 17.27 -12.89 10.13
N PRO A 69 16.74 -13.39 9.00
CA PRO A 69 15.66 -12.73 8.29
C PRO A 69 14.45 -12.55 9.22
N VAL A 70 13.94 -11.33 9.33
CA VAL A 70 12.77 -11.04 10.17
C VAL A 70 11.52 -11.20 9.30
N LYS A 71 10.55 -11.97 9.79
CA LYS A 71 9.21 -12.05 9.19
C LYS A 71 8.46 -10.77 9.47
N VAL A 72 8.10 -10.04 8.42
CA VAL A 72 7.20 -8.89 8.48
C VAL A 72 5.95 -9.17 7.65
N LEU A 73 4.83 -8.64 8.11
CA LEU A 73 3.60 -8.63 7.34
C LEU A 73 3.63 -7.43 6.39
N VAL A 74 3.53 -7.70 5.09
CA VAL A 74 3.51 -6.69 4.03
C VAL A 74 2.29 -6.87 3.14
N GLY A 75 1.88 -5.81 2.47
CA GLY A 75 0.67 -5.83 1.65
C GLY A 75 -0.58 -5.53 2.46
N GLY A 76 -1.73 -5.97 1.95
CA GLY A 76 -3.01 -5.37 2.30
C GLY A 76 -3.17 -3.96 1.70
N ALA A 77 -4.21 -3.26 2.12
CA ALA A 77 -4.45 -1.88 1.73
C ALA A 77 -4.82 -1.06 2.95
N VAL A 78 -4.17 0.09 3.11
CA VAL A 78 -4.61 1.12 4.04
C VAL A 78 -5.48 2.07 3.24
N VAL A 79 -6.74 2.26 3.66
CA VAL A 79 -7.72 3.07 2.95
C VAL A 79 -8.16 4.22 3.84
N PHE A 80 -8.05 5.44 3.34
CA PHE A 80 -8.62 6.63 3.95
C PHE A 80 -9.87 7.02 3.18
N VAL A 81 -11.01 7.09 3.87
CA VAL A 81 -12.26 7.61 3.32
C VAL A 81 -12.38 9.05 3.79
N ILE A 82 -12.50 9.98 2.85
CA ILE A 82 -12.53 11.41 3.11
C ILE A 82 -13.77 11.98 2.44
N ASP A 83 -14.59 12.71 3.21
CA ASP A 83 -15.76 13.41 2.67
C ASP A 83 -15.31 14.57 1.79
N VAL A 84 -15.90 14.66 0.60
CA VAL A 84 -15.58 15.69 -0.38
C VAL A 84 -16.78 16.61 -0.50
N GLU A 85 -16.62 17.87 -0.08
CA GLU A 85 -17.69 18.88 -0.17
C GLU A 85 -18.10 19.16 -1.63
N ARG A 86 -17.14 19.14 -2.56
CA ARG A 86 -17.40 19.36 -3.99
C ARG A 86 -16.39 18.63 -4.87
N MET A 87 -16.90 17.84 -5.80
CA MET A 87 -16.12 17.22 -6.88
C MET A 87 -16.62 17.75 -8.23
N VAL A 88 -15.70 18.22 -9.08
CA VAL A 88 -16.02 18.73 -10.43
C VAL A 88 -15.14 18.01 -11.44
N LYS A 89 -15.76 17.54 -12.52
CA LYS A 89 -15.08 17.03 -13.71
C LYS A 89 -15.31 18.04 -14.85
N ILE A 90 -14.21 18.56 -15.41
CA ILE A 90 -14.21 19.51 -16.53
C ILE A 90 -13.86 18.75 -17.80
#